data_AF-A0A7S2BV67-F1
#
_entry.id   AF-A0A7S2BV67-F1
#
_cell.length_a   1.000
_cell.length_b   1.000
_cell.length_c   1.000
_cell.angle_alpha   90.00
_cell.angle_beta   90.00
_cell.angle_gamma   90.00
#
_symmetry.space_group_name_H-M   'P 1'
#
loop_
_entity.id
_entity.type
_entity.pdbx_description
1 polymer ?
#
loop_
_entity_poly.entity_id
_entity_poly.type
_entity_poly.pdbx_seq_one_letter_code
_entity_poly.pdbx_strand_id
1 'polypeptide(L)'
;SRLAAYRYSKGTLSERLDKMMDEEVLPNACSVNTDVFRERLASDAVKAVFDKHKKNLKTIYKVFAADDNSDEGALSQDTMNAQELVSFNREVKMIGPLLSEKAVRTIFAYVQQEEEELDEGEDGDVGDSEMVYAEFTEALGAIACVMEPDPYNVVPMRLDWFLDRKLMPNARALPRFRGKGLK
;
A
#
# COMPACT_ATOMS: atom_id res chain seq x y z
N SER A 1 -27.21 -5.68 -11.60
CA SER A 1 -28.11 -5.94 -12.74
C SER A 1 -29.40 -5.10 -12.72
N ARG A 2 -30.11 -4.94 -11.58
CA ARG A 2 -31.34 -4.12 -11.51
C ARG A 2 -31.14 -2.62 -11.79
N LEU A 3 -30.05 -2.03 -11.29
CA LEU A 3 -29.71 -0.61 -11.51
C LEU A 3 -29.40 -0.31 -12.99
N ALA A 4 -28.57 -1.12 -13.64
CA ALA A 4 -28.26 -1.00 -15.07
C ALA A 4 -29.51 -1.08 -15.96
N ALA A 5 -30.44 -1.99 -15.66
CA ALA A 5 -31.68 -2.17 -16.42
C ALA A 5 -32.67 -0.99 -16.29
N TYR A 6 -32.62 -0.27 -15.16
CA TYR A 6 -33.45 0.91 -14.90
C TYR A 6 -32.88 2.17 -15.56
N ARG A 7 -31.55 2.33 -15.54
CA ARG A 7 -30.86 3.54 -16.00
C ARG A 7 -30.57 3.51 -17.50
N TYR A 8 -30.27 2.34 -18.06
CA TYR A 8 -30.04 2.12 -19.48
C TYR A 8 -31.21 1.35 -20.09
N SER A 9 -32.00 2.01 -20.94
CA SER A 9 -33.24 1.46 -21.51
C SER A 9 -33.05 0.76 -22.87
N LYS A 10 -31.87 0.89 -23.50
CA LYS A 10 -31.54 0.32 -24.81
C LYS A 10 -30.46 -0.76 -24.70
N GLY A 11 -30.49 -1.75 -25.59
CA GLY A 11 -29.57 -2.90 -25.61
C GLY A 11 -30.04 -4.08 -24.76
N THR A 12 -29.31 -5.19 -24.84
CA THR A 12 -29.42 -6.36 -23.97
C THR A 12 -28.95 -6.05 -22.54
N LEU A 13 -29.28 -6.91 -21.58
CA LEU A 13 -28.89 -6.69 -20.19
C LEU A 13 -27.36 -6.66 -19.99
N SER A 14 -26.61 -7.41 -20.82
CA SER A 14 -25.15 -7.42 -20.82
C SER A 14 -24.61 -6.08 -21.30
N GLU A 15 -25.05 -5.60 -22.46
CA GLU A 15 -24.61 -4.30 -23.02
C GLU A 15 -24.95 -3.13 -22.09
N ARG A 16 -26.07 -3.21 -21.37
CA ARG A 16 -26.45 -2.20 -20.36
C ARG A 16 -25.55 -2.26 -19.13
N LEU A 17 -25.13 -3.45 -18.73
CA LEU A 17 -24.18 -3.62 -17.63
C LEU A 17 -22.81 -3.11 -18.06
N ASP A 18 -22.32 -3.48 -19.24
CA ASP A 18 -21.05 -3.01 -19.80
C ASP A 18 -21.05 -1.49 -19.92
N LYS A 19 -22.14 -0.90 -20.42
CA LYS A 19 -22.29 0.55 -20.51
C LYS A 19 -22.31 1.25 -19.15
N MET A 20 -22.98 0.67 -18.15
CA MET A 20 -22.93 1.18 -16.77
C MET A 20 -21.52 1.04 -16.19
N MET A 21 -20.82 -0.04 -16.51
CA MET A 21 -19.43 -0.22 -16.12
C MET A 21 -18.57 0.85 -16.76
N ASP A 22 -18.66 1.09 -18.07
CA ASP A 22 -17.80 2.04 -18.79
C ASP A 22 -18.10 3.51 -18.52
N GLU A 23 -19.36 3.88 -18.29
CA GLU A 23 -19.75 5.29 -18.15
C GLU A 23 -19.88 5.76 -16.70
N GLU A 24 -20.13 4.85 -15.76
CA GLU A 24 -20.42 5.23 -14.37
C GLU A 24 -19.54 4.53 -13.34
N VAL A 25 -19.19 3.26 -13.56
CA VAL A 25 -18.35 2.54 -12.60
C VAL A 25 -16.89 2.83 -12.88
N LEU A 26 -16.35 2.56 -14.07
CA LEU A 26 -14.93 2.73 -14.42
C LEU A 26 -14.43 4.17 -14.31
N PRO A 27 -15.22 5.22 -14.66
CA PRO A 27 -14.75 6.59 -14.49
C PRO A 27 -14.73 7.06 -13.02
N ASN A 28 -15.51 6.43 -12.14
CA ASN A 28 -15.60 6.84 -10.72
C ASN A 28 -14.94 5.83 -9.77
N ALA A 29 -14.82 4.57 -10.19
CA ALA A 29 -14.06 3.52 -9.52
C ALA A 29 -12.62 3.70 -9.94
N CYS A 30 -11.77 3.99 -8.96
CA CYS A 30 -10.37 4.44 -9.12
C CYS A 30 -10.18 5.97 -9.12
N SER A 31 -11.19 6.79 -8.83
CA SER A 31 -10.92 8.10 -8.24
C SER A 31 -10.33 7.85 -6.84
N VAL A 32 -9.01 7.74 -6.76
CA VAL A 32 -8.33 7.50 -5.49
C VAL A 32 -8.30 8.84 -4.79
N ASN A 33 -9.25 9.07 -3.87
CA ASN A 33 -9.15 10.17 -2.93
C ASN A 33 -8.07 9.82 -1.89
N THR A 34 -6.81 9.93 -2.32
CA THR A 34 -5.60 9.72 -1.51
C THR A 34 -5.59 10.69 -0.33
N ASP A 35 -6.12 11.89 -0.48
CA ASP A 35 -6.16 12.92 0.56
C ASP A 35 -7.02 12.51 1.76
N VAL A 36 -8.23 12.02 1.52
CA VAL A 36 -9.10 11.49 2.60
C VAL A 36 -8.43 10.30 3.29
N PHE A 37 -7.65 9.50 2.57
CA PHE A 37 -6.89 8.41 3.16
C PHE A 37 -5.71 8.91 4.00
N ARG A 38 -4.95 9.89 3.50
CA ARG A 38 -3.84 10.55 4.21
C ARG A 38 -4.32 11.25 5.47
N GLU A 39 -5.45 11.95 5.43
CA GLU A 39 -6.09 12.54 6.61
C GLU A 39 -6.40 11.50 7.68
N ARG A 40 -6.93 10.33 7.28
CA ARG A 40 -7.21 9.22 8.21
C ARG A 40 -5.92 8.67 8.80
N LEU A 41 -4.87 8.53 8.01
CA LEU A 41 -3.55 8.10 8.50
C LEU A 41 -2.89 9.13 9.43
N ALA A 42 -3.15 10.41 9.21
CA ALA A 42 -2.66 11.49 10.06
C ALA A 42 -3.38 11.58 11.42
N SER A 43 -4.43 10.80 11.65
CA SER A 43 -5.13 10.75 12.94
C SER A 43 -4.24 10.27 14.09
N ASP A 44 -4.46 10.80 15.29
CA ASP A 44 -3.67 10.44 16.48
C ASP A 44 -3.77 8.96 16.83
N ALA A 45 -4.91 8.32 16.56
CA ALA A 45 -5.10 6.89 16.78
C ALA A 45 -4.19 6.05 15.88
N VAL A 46 -4.04 6.41 14.60
CA VAL A 46 -3.13 5.71 13.67
C VAL A 46 -1.67 5.98 14.04
N LYS A 47 -1.33 7.23 14.36
CA LYS A 47 0.01 7.60 14.86
C LYS A 47 0.40 6.79 16.09
N ALA A 48 -0.51 6.60 17.05
CA ALA A 48 -0.26 5.79 18.24
C ALA A 48 0.06 4.33 17.91
N VAL A 49 -0.61 3.74 16.89
CA VAL A 49 -0.31 2.38 16.42
C VAL A 49 1.08 2.31 15.77
N PHE A 50 1.43 3.27 14.91
CA PHE A 50 2.77 3.34 14.34
C PHE A 50 3.84 3.56 15.41
N ASP A 51 3.58 4.40 16.43
CA ASP A 51 4.51 4.65 17.52
C ASP A 51 4.72 3.40 18.40
N LYS A 52 3.67 2.61 18.67
CA LYS A 52 3.75 1.30 19.34
C LYS A 52 4.74 0.36 18.62
N HIS A 53 4.77 0.40 17.29
CA HIS A 53 5.58 -0.48 16.45
C HIS A 53 6.87 0.16 15.89
N LYS A 54 7.11 1.44 16.18
CA LYS A 54 8.11 2.30 15.52
C LYS A 54 9.50 1.71 15.45
N LYS A 55 9.96 1.14 16.56
CA LYS A 55 11.30 0.54 16.63
C LYS A 55 11.43 -0.60 15.62
N ASN A 56 10.47 -1.51 15.60
CA ASN A 56 10.47 -2.68 14.72
C ASN A 56 10.31 -2.26 13.26
N LEU A 57 9.41 -1.32 12.97
CA LEU A 57 9.21 -0.80 11.62
C LEU A 57 10.45 -0.10 11.08
N LYS A 58 11.14 0.72 11.89
CA LYS A 58 12.42 1.32 11.48
C LYS A 58 13.50 0.27 11.21
N THR A 59 13.57 -0.79 12.02
CA THR A 59 14.50 -1.90 11.78
C THR A 59 14.18 -2.61 10.47
N ILE A 60 12.91 -2.88 10.19
CA ILE A 60 12.47 -3.49 8.93
C ILE A 60 12.86 -2.62 7.74
N TYR A 61 12.47 -1.35 7.79
CA TYR A 61 12.75 -0.37 6.75
C TYR A 61 14.24 -0.32 6.40
N LYS A 62 15.12 -0.09 7.39
CA LYS A 62 16.57 -0.01 7.18
C LYS A 62 17.20 -1.27 6.61
N VAL A 63 16.63 -2.44 6.87
CA VAL A 63 17.18 -3.70 6.35
C VAL A 63 16.81 -3.90 4.89
N PHE A 64 15.63 -3.47 4.47
CA PHE A 64 15.19 -3.60 3.08
C PHE A 64 15.66 -2.44 2.20
N ALA A 65 15.79 -1.23 2.75
CA ALA A 65 16.40 -0.06 2.10
C ALA A 65 17.92 -0.19 1.87
N ALA A 66 18.55 -1.24 2.39
CA ALA A 66 19.98 -1.48 2.27
C ALA A 66 20.31 -2.69 1.39
N ASP A 67 19.29 -3.36 0.82
CA ASP A 67 19.45 -4.62 0.07
C ASP A 67 20.09 -4.40 -1.32
N ASP A 68 20.02 -3.18 -1.86
CA ASP A 68 20.61 -2.81 -3.17
C ASP A 68 22.08 -2.32 -3.13
N ASN A 69 22.79 -2.54 -2.03
CA ASN A 69 24.22 -2.20 -1.94
C ASN A 69 25.10 -3.22 -2.69
N SER A 70 24.97 -3.31 -4.01
CA SER A 70 26.10 -3.68 -4.86
C SER A 70 27.16 -2.57 -4.77
N ASP A 71 28.39 -2.98 -4.45
CA ASP A 71 29.63 -2.21 -4.29
C ASP A 71 29.63 -0.74 -4.79
N GLU A 72 30.10 0.18 -3.93
CA GLU A 72 30.48 1.60 -4.17
C GLU A 72 29.51 2.71 -3.68
N GLY A 73 28.45 2.39 -2.94
CA GLY A 73 27.42 3.36 -2.54
C GLY A 73 27.14 3.54 -1.03
N ALA A 74 28.12 3.39 -0.13
CA ALA A 74 27.91 3.46 1.34
C ALA A 74 27.41 4.83 1.91
N LEU A 75 26.96 5.74 1.04
CA LEU A 75 26.39 7.05 1.38
C LEU A 75 25.02 7.28 0.71
N SER A 76 24.47 6.29 0.01
CA SER A 76 23.09 6.34 -0.48
C SER A 76 22.13 6.44 0.70
N GLN A 77 21.18 7.37 0.62
CA GLN A 77 20.25 7.69 1.69
C GLN A 77 19.49 6.43 2.14
N ASP A 78 19.07 6.36 3.41
CA ASP A 78 18.16 5.31 3.93
C ASP A 78 16.79 5.44 3.19
N THR A 79 16.69 5.10 1.90
CA THR A 79 15.48 5.16 1.06
C THR A 79 15.17 3.80 0.44
N MET A 80 13.92 3.57 0.05
CA MET A 80 13.47 2.28 -0.47
C MET A 80 12.80 2.45 -1.83
N ASN A 81 13.28 1.75 -2.85
CA ASN A 81 12.65 1.77 -4.16
C ASN A 81 11.47 0.78 -4.28
N ALA A 82 10.73 0.87 -5.38
CA ALA A 82 9.56 0.02 -5.63
C ALA A 82 9.89 -1.49 -5.63
N GLN A 83 11.09 -1.87 -6.10
CA GLN A 83 11.51 -3.27 -6.15
C GLN A 83 11.81 -3.81 -4.75
N GLU A 84 12.44 -3.02 -3.90
CA GLU A 84 12.68 -3.35 -2.49
C GLU A 84 11.38 -3.47 -1.70
N LEU A 85 10.38 -2.60 -1.95
CA LEU A 85 9.06 -2.72 -1.32
C LEU A 85 8.33 -4.01 -1.75
N VAL A 86 8.46 -4.41 -3.01
CA VAL A 86 7.92 -5.68 -3.52
C VAL A 86 8.65 -6.87 -2.88
N SER A 87 9.98 -6.84 -2.82
CA SER A 87 10.80 -7.88 -2.17
C SER A 87 10.47 -8.02 -0.69
N PHE A 88 10.31 -6.90 0.02
CA PHE A 88 9.84 -6.86 1.40
C PHE A 88 8.50 -7.59 1.55
N ASN A 89 7.48 -7.20 0.79
CA ASN A 89 6.15 -7.80 0.87
C ASN A 89 6.16 -9.30 0.49
N ARG A 90 7.03 -9.71 -0.43
CA ARG A 90 7.24 -11.10 -0.80
C ARG A 90 7.82 -11.90 0.37
N GLU A 91 8.91 -11.42 0.97
CA GLU A 91 9.60 -12.13 2.04
C GLU A 91 8.78 -12.22 3.32
N VAL A 92 8.08 -11.15 3.70
CA VAL A 92 7.16 -11.19 4.84
C VAL A 92 5.83 -11.88 4.52
N LYS A 93 5.72 -12.57 3.37
CA LYS A 93 4.56 -13.39 2.96
C LYS A 93 3.24 -12.63 2.90
N MET A 94 3.29 -11.37 2.45
CA MET A 94 2.10 -10.55 2.21
C MET A 94 1.54 -10.75 0.81
N ILE A 95 2.41 -11.06 -0.16
CA ILE A 95 1.97 -11.35 -1.54
C ILE A 95 1.11 -12.61 -1.56
N GLY A 96 -0.09 -12.50 -2.14
CA GLY A 96 -1.08 -13.57 -2.18
C GLY A 96 -2.37 -13.13 -2.88
N PRO A 97 -3.50 -13.83 -2.64
CA PRO A 97 -4.77 -13.55 -3.32
C PRO A 97 -5.33 -12.14 -3.08
N LEU A 98 -5.02 -11.53 -1.93
CA LEU A 98 -5.50 -10.20 -1.56
C LEU A 98 -4.55 -9.08 -2.01
N LEU A 99 -3.25 -9.36 -2.13
CA LEU A 99 -2.22 -8.37 -2.45
C LEU A 99 -1.27 -8.95 -3.48
N SER A 100 -1.36 -8.45 -4.71
CA SER A 100 -0.43 -8.82 -5.79
C SER A 100 0.79 -7.90 -5.82
N GLU A 101 1.87 -8.33 -6.47
CA GLU A 101 3.05 -7.47 -6.68
C GLU A 101 2.69 -6.22 -7.48
N LYS A 102 1.78 -6.35 -8.46
CA LYS A 102 1.25 -5.20 -9.20
C LYS A 102 0.54 -4.22 -8.27
N ALA A 103 -0.29 -4.71 -7.35
CA ALA A 103 -0.96 -3.86 -6.36
C ALA A 103 0.02 -3.15 -5.44
N VAL A 104 1.12 -3.79 -5.04
CA VAL A 104 2.18 -3.14 -4.23
C VAL A 104 2.84 -1.99 -5.02
N ARG A 105 3.14 -2.18 -6.31
CA ARG A 105 3.69 -1.11 -7.17
C ARG A 105 2.70 0.04 -7.35
N THR A 106 1.42 -0.27 -7.49
CA THR A 106 0.35 0.75 -7.55
C THR A 106 0.26 1.53 -6.24
N ILE A 107 0.35 0.87 -5.08
CA ILE A 107 0.41 1.56 -3.77
C ILE A 107 1.65 2.45 -3.69
N PHE A 108 2.80 1.97 -4.16
CA PHE A 108 4.02 2.78 -4.22
C PHE A 108 3.80 4.05 -5.04
N ALA A 109 3.26 3.94 -6.26
CA ALA A 109 2.93 5.09 -7.09
C ALA A 109 1.99 6.10 -6.39
N TYR A 110 0.92 5.63 -5.74
CA TYR A 110 -0.01 6.51 -5.01
C TYR A 110 0.65 7.23 -3.83
N VAL A 111 1.60 6.59 -3.15
CA VAL A 111 2.34 7.23 -2.05
C VAL A 111 3.33 8.27 -2.58
N GLN A 112 3.92 8.05 -3.76
CA GLN A 112 4.87 8.97 -4.39
C GLN A 112 4.20 10.20 -5.05
N GLN A 113 2.92 10.09 -5.44
CA GLN A 113 2.20 11.21 -6.04
C GLN A 113 2.02 12.36 -5.03
N GLU A 114 2.57 13.53 -5.36
CA GLU A 114 2.31 14.77 -4.61
C GLU A 114 0.82 15.15 -4.71
N GLU A 115 0.33 15.94 -3.74
CA GLU A 115 -1.07 16.36 -3.58
C GLU A 115 -1.65 17.04 -4.85
N GLU A 116 -0.79 17.58 -5.74
CA GLU A 116 -1.17 18.35 -6.94
C GLU A 116 -1.10 17.56 -8.27
N GLU A 117 -0.55 16.35 -8.30
CA GLU A 117 -0.21 15.62 -9.55
C GLU A 117 -1.14 14.43 -9.89
N LEU A 118 -2.28 14.30 -9.20
CA LEU A 118 -3.24 13.20 -9.39
C LEU A 118 -4.14 13.37 -10.63
N ASP A 119 -3.57 13.77 -11.78
CA ASP A 119 -4.35 13.87 -13.01
C ASP A 119 -4.54 12.49 -13.65
N GLU A 120 -5.78 12.18 -14.02
CA GLU A 120 -6.25 10.85 -14.42
C GLU A 120 -5.68 10.45 -15.80
N GLY A 121 -4.50 9.81 -15.84
CA GLY A 121 -4.05 9.17 -17.07
C GLY A 121 -2.58 8.79 -17.19
N GLU A 122 -1.70 9.28 -16.31
CA GLU A 122 -0.31 8.85 -16.34
C GLU A 122 -0.11 7.65 -15.42
N ASP A 123 0.19 6.49 -16.03
CA ASP A 123 0.99 5.46 -15.37
C ASP A 123 2.33 6.13 -14.99
N GLY A 124 2.35 6.81 -13.84
CA GLY A 124 3.53 7.50 -13.34
C GLY A 124 4.67 6.51 -13.30
N ASP A 125 5.69 6.75 -14.11
CA ASP A 125 6.89 5.92 -14.14
C ASP A 125 7.65 6.16 -12.83
N VAL A 126 7.36 5.34 -11.83
CA VAL A 126 8.03 5.34 -10.52
C VAL A 126 9.39 4.63 -10.55
N GLY A 127 9.94 4.39 -11.75
CA GLY A 127 11.11 3.55 -12.01
C GLY A 127 12.34 3.89 -11.16
N ASP A 128 12.58 5.19 -10.93
CA ASP A 128 13.72 5.72 -10.16
C ASP A 128 13.30 6.42 -8.85
N SER A 129 12.02 6.32 -8.44
CA SER A 129 11.58 6.97 -7.21
C SER A 129 11.97 6.18 -5.97
N GLU A 130 12.30 6.91 -4.90
CA GLU A 130 12.88 6.42 -3.68
C GLU A 130 12.04 6.88 -2.49
N MET A 131 11.49 5.93 -1.71
CA MET A 131 10.55 6.25 -0.63
C MET A 131 11.23 6.37 0.74
N VAL A 132 10.92 7.42 1.48
CA VAL A 132 11.37 7.66 2.85
C VAL A 132 10.56 6.84 3.86
N TYR A 133 11.01 6.80 5.12
CA TYR A 133 10.32 6.04 6.18
C TYR A 133 8.85 6.43 6.37
N ALA A 134 8.50 7.72 6.20
CA ALA A 134 7.12 8.18 6.32
C ALA A 134 6.22 7.57 5.23
N GLU A 135 6.69 7.58 3.99
CA GLU A 135 6.02 6.97 2.83
C GLU A 135 5.94 5.45 2.97
N PHE A 136 6.98 4.81 3.50
CA PHE A 136 6.92 3.39 3.84
C PHE A 136 5.80 3.10 4.86
N THR A 137 5.62 3.94 5.90
CA THR A 137 4.52 3.75 6.84
C THR A 137 3.15 4.03 6.23
N GLU A 138 3.03 4.98 5.30
CA GLU A 138 1.81 5.23 4.53
C GLU A 138 1.45 4.00 3.67
N ALA A 139 2.42 3.45 2.95
CA ALA A 139 2.25 2.22 2.17
C ALA A 139 1.79 1.05 3.05
N LEU A 140 2.34 0.89 4.26
CA LEU A 140 1.87 -0.11 5.22
C LEU A 140 0.43 0.13 5.69
N GLY A 141 0.02 1.40 5.83
CA GLY A 141 -1.36 1.78 6.11
C GLY A 141 -2.32 1.33 5.00
N ALA A 142 -1.94 1.55 3.74
CA ALA A 142 -2.71 1.11 2.58
C ALA A 142 -2.76 -0.42 2.49
N ILE A 143 -1.62 -1.09 2.64
CA ILE A 143 -1.51 -2.55 2.66
C ILE A 143 -2.37 -3.15 3.78
N ALA A 144 -2.38 -2.55 4.97
CA ALA A 144 -3.24 -3.01 6.06
C ALA A 144 -4.73 -2.96 5.70
N CYS A 145 -5.18 -1.92 4.99
CA CYS A 145 -6.56 -1.81 4.53
C CYS A 145 -6.92 -2.86 3.46
N VAL A 146 -5.96 -3.23 2.61
CA VAL A 146 -6.13 -4.32 1.62
C VAL A 146 -6.18 -5.69 2.33
N MET A 147 -5.29 -5.90 3.30
CA MET A 147 -5.15 -7.18 4.02
C MET A 147 -6.24 -7.41 5.07
N GLU A 148 -6.89 -6.35 5.54
CA GLU A 148 -8.03 -6.36 6.47
C GLU A 148 -9.20 -5.55 5.87
N PRO A 149 -9.91 -6.11 4.87
CA PRO A 149 -10.88 -5.36 4.06
C PRO A 149 -12.22 -5.08 4.75
N ASP A 150 -12.46 -5.64 5.94
CA ASP A 150 -13.74 -5.55 6.65
C ASP A 150 -14.12 -4.07 6.92
N PRO A 151 -15.21 -3.57 6.27
CA PRO A 151 -15.58 -2.16 6.30
C PRO A 151 -16.00 -1.64 7.68
N TYR A 152 -16.35 -2.53 8.61
CA TYR A 152 -16.78 -2.15 9.97
C TYR A 152 -15.61 -1.86 10.91
N ASN A 153 -14.39 -2.22 10.50
CA ASN A 153 -13.20 -1.96 11.28
C ASN A 153 -12.60 -0.62 10.88
N VAL A 154 -12.22 0.19 11.86
CA VAL A 154 -11.53 1.47 11.61
C VAL A 154 -10.06 1.24 11.23
N VAL A 155 -9.47 2.17 10.48
CA VAL A 155 -8.06 2.12 10.00
C VAL A 155 -7.05 1.75 11.10
N PRO A 156 -7.02 2.39 12.29
CA PRO A 156 -6.04 2.04 13.32
C PRO A 156 -6.18 0.59 13.82
N MET A 157 -7.40 0.04 13.85
CA MET A 157 -7.62 -1.34 14.27
C MET A 157 -7.14 -2.34 13.21
N ARG A 158 -7.43 -2.07 11.94
CA ARG A 158 -6.91 -2.86 10.80
C ARG A 158 -5.38 -2.86 10.79
N LEU A 159 -4.79 -1.67 10.96
CA LEU A 159 -3.35 -1.49 11.00
C LEU A 159 -2.72 -2.26 12.16
N ASP A 160 -3.24 -2.12 13.39
CA ASP A 160 -2.66 -2.81 14.55
C ASP A 160 -2.76 -4.34 14.40
N TRP A 161 -3.90 -4.86 13.92
CA TRP A 161 -4.05 -6.30 13.66
C TRP A 161 -3.13 -6.80 12.56
N PHE A 162 -3.02 -6.07 11.46
CA PHE A 162 -2.08 -6.39 10.39
C PHE A 162 -0.64 -6.45 10.90
N LEU A 163 -0.21 -5.43 11.66
CA LEU A 163 1.14 -5.36 12.21
C LEU A 163 1.39 -6.51 13.20
N ASP A 164 0.52 -6.69 14.19
CA ASP A 164 0.72 -7.68 15.27
C ASP A 164 0.55 -9.13 14.80
N ARG A 165 -0.44 -9.42 13.93
CA ARG A 165 -0.82 -10.80 13.60
C ARG A 165 -0.16 -11.32 12.34
N LYS A 166 0.23 -10.43 11.42
CA LYS A 166 0.80 -10.82 10.11
C LYS A 166 2.23 -10.33 9.96
N LEU A 167 2.46 -9.01 10.00
CA LEU A 167 3.77 -8.45 9.64
C LEU A 167 4.87 -8.85 10.64
N MET A 168 4.68 -8.56 11.93
CA MET A 168 5.74 -8.79 12.93
C MET A 168 6.12 -10.27 13.07
N PRO A 169 5.17 -11.23 13.16
CA PRO A 169 5.51 -12.65 13.20
C PRO A 169 6.30 -13.12 11.97
N ASN A 170 5.90 -12.69 10.77
CA ASN A 170 6.58 -13.09 9.54
C ASN A 170 7.96 -12.44 9.42
N ALA A 171 8.11 -11.16 9.76
CA ALA A 171 9.40 -10.49 9.75
C ALA A 171 10.38 -11.13 10.75
N ARG A 172 9.95 -11.46 11.98
CA ARG A 172 10.80 -12.15 12.97
C ARG A 172 11.30 -13.52 12.52
N ALA A 173 10.53 -14.20 11.66
CA ALA A 173 10.92 -15.50 11.12
C ALA A 173 12.04 -15.41 10.07
N LEU A 174 12.29 -14.22 9.50
CA LEU A 174 13.30 -14.06 8.45
C LEU A 174 14.72 -14.05 9.03
N PRO A 175 15.67 -14.79 8.43
CA PRO A 175 17.07 -14.82 8.88
C PRO A 175 17.73 -13.44 8.95
N ARG A 176 17.39 -12.53 8.03
CA ARG A 176 17.96 -11.17 7.93
C ARG A 176 17.72 -10.28 9.16
N PHE A 177 16.77 -10.64 10.04
CA PHE A 177 16.48 -9.91 11.28
C PHE A 177 17.06 -10.53 12.55
N ARG A 178 17.72 -11.69 12.45
CA ARG A 178 18.40 -12.30 13.60
C ARG A 178 19.47 -11.36 14.16
N GLY A 179 19.41 -11.06 15.45
CA GLY A 179 20.35 -10.16 16.12
C GLY A 179 20.15 -8.66 15.84
N LYS A 180 19.22 -8.27 14.97
CA LYS A 180 18.95 -6.85 14.64
C LYS A 180 17.93 -6.16 15.57
N GLY A 181 17.60 -6.81 16.69
CA GLY A 181 16.75 -6.22 17.74
C GLY A 181 15.27 -6.08 17.38
N LEU A 182 14.80 -6.77 16.33
CA LEU A 182 13.38 -6.91 16.01
C LEU A 182 12.73 -7.73 17.12
N LYS A 183 11.85 -7.09 17.89
CA LYS A 183 11.18 -7.70 19.05
C LYS A 183 9.85 -8.28 18.68
#